data_AF-A0A2E8YED4-F1
#
_entry.id   AF-A0A2E8YED4-F1
#
_cell.length_a   1.000
_cell.length_b   1.000
_cell.length_c   1.000
_cell.angle_alpha   90.00
_cell.angle_beta   90.00
_cell.angle_gamma   90.00
#
_symmetry.space_group_name_H-M   'P 1'
#
loop_
_entity.id
_entity.type
_entity.pdbx_description
1 polymer ?
#
loop_
_entity_poly.entity_id
_entity_poly.type
_entity_poly.pdbx_seq_one_letter_code
_entity_poly.pdbx_strand_id
1 'polypeptide(L)'
;MYTQLERLLVASAPLFEAIGYERLERPVAVVERAVKGALFDCQMCGQCVLNSTGMACPMNCPKTIRNGPCGGVRPNGRCEVTPEMRCVWVEASRGAQQLRNGERIAHVQFAVDSRLRGRSSWIAVARDARRANEFDVVRSQS
;
A
#
# COMPACT_ATOMS: atom_id res chain seq x y z
N MET A 1 -13.34 22.35 1.62
CA MET A 1 -13.43 21.15 2.49
C MET A 1 -12.09 20.44 2.61
N TYR A 2 -11.47 20.04 1.49
CA TYR A 2 -10.16 19.35 1.48
C TYR A 2 -9.02 20.15 2.14
N THR A 3 -8.94 21.45 1.83
CA THR A 3 -7.91 22.36 2.37
C THR A 3 -7.98 22.54 3.89
N GLN A 4 -9.15 22.36 4.51
CA GLN A 4 -9.29 22.45 5.96
C GLN A 4 -8.79 21.17 6.64
N LEU A 5 -9.13 20.00 6.07
CA LEU A 5 -8.59 18.71 6.53
C LEU A 5 -7.06 18.67 6.41
N GLU A 6 -6.52 19.14 5.29
CA GLU A 6 -5.07 19.21 5.05
C GLU A 6 -4.37 20.09 6.09
N ARG A 7 -4.89 21.30 6.35
CA ARG A 7 -4.35 22.19 7.39
C ARG A 7 -4.40 21.55 8.78
N LEU A 8 -5.49 20.87 9.11
CA LEU A 8 -5.64 20.18 10.41
C LEU A 8 -4.65 19.02 10.54
N LEU A 9 -4.45 18.22 9.49
CA LEU A 9 -3.47 17.14 9.46
C LEU A 9 -2.04 17.68 9.66
N VAL A 10 -1.67 18.74 8.93
CA VAL A 10 -0.36 19.38 9.06
C VAL A 10 -0.19 20.00 10.45
N ALA A 11 -1.20 20.67 10.99
CA ALA A 11 -1.15 21.24 12.35
C ALA A 11 -1.02 20.17 13.44
N SER A 12 -1.51 18.96 13.20
CA SER A 12 -1.37 17.82 14.11
C SER A 12 -0.03 17.07 14.00
N ALA A 13 0.80 17.38 13.00
CA ALA A 13 2.11 16.76 12.80
C ALA A 13 3.03 16.79 14.04
N PRO A 14 3.23 17.93 14.75
CA PRO A 14 4.08 17.95 15.95
C PRO A 14 3.55 17.07 17.09
N LEU A 15 2.23 16.90 17.18
CA LEU A 15 1.62 15.98 18.15
C LEU A 15 1.98 14.53 17.82
N PHE A 16 1.91 14.13 16.54
CA PHE A 16 2.29 12.78 16.11
C PHE A 16 3.78 12.49 16.34
N GLU A 17 4.62 13.51 16.19
CA GLU A 17 6.05 13.43 16.48
C GLU A 17 6.32 13.27 17.98
N ALA A 18 5.64 14.04 18.83
CA ALA A 18 5.78 13.97 20.27
C ALA A 18 5.28 12.64 20.86
N ILE A 19 4.21 12.06 20.30
CA ILE A 19 3.69 10.74 20.71
C ILE A 19 4.63 9.61 20.23
N GLY A 20 5.31 9.82 19.10
CA GLY A 20 6.25 8.88 18.50
C GLY A 20 5.57 7.82 17.62
N TYR A 21 6.18 7.55 16.47
CA TYR A 21 5.68 6.58 15.47
C TYR A 21 5.63 5.13 15.95
N GLU A 22 6.28 4.78 17.06
CA GLU A 22 6.17 3.45 17.66
C GLU A 22 4.87 3.26 18.44
N ARG A 23 4.47 4.28 19.22
CA ARG A 23 3.23 4.22 20.01
C ARG A 23 1.99 4.31 19.14
N LEU A 24 2.07 5.07 18.05
CA LEU A 24 0.99 5.19 17.06
C LEU A 24 0.85 3.94 16.18
N GLU A 25 1.82 3.04 16.16
CA GLU A 25 1.84 1.90 15.25
C GLU A 25 0.59 1.02 15.38
N ARG A 26 0.32 0.55 16.59
CA ARG A 26 -0.79 -0.37 16.87
C ARG A 26 -2.17 0.25 16.59
N PRO A 27 -2.53 1.43 17.12
CA PRO A 27 -3.84 2.02 16.86
C PRO A 27 -4.02 2.34 15.38
N VAL A 28 -2.98 2.88 14.71
CA VAL A 28 -3.06 3.18 13.28
C VAL A 28 -3.16 1.91 12.45
N ALA A 29 -2.48 0.82 12.82
CA ALA A 29 -2.61 -0.47 12.13
C ALA A 29 -4.04 -1.05 12.24
N VAL A 30 -4.72 -0.87 13.38
CA VAL A 30 -6.12 -1.28 13.55
C VAL A 30 -7.04 -0.47 12.65
N VAL A 31 -6.90 0.86 12.66
CA VAL A 31 -7.69 1.75 11.79
C VAL A 31 -7.42 1.44 10.32
N GLU A 32 -6.14 1.28 9.94
CA GLU A 32 -5.75 0.94 8.58
C GLU A 32 -6.34 -0.40 8.13
N ARG A 33 -6.31 -1.43 9.00
CA ARG A 33 -6.93 -2.72 8.71
C ARG A 33 -8.43 -2.59 8.49
N ALA A 34 -9.13 -1.84 9.33
CA ALA A 34 -10.58 -1.63 9.16
C ALA A 34 -10.89 -0.91 7.85
N VAL A 35 -10.22 0.21 7.58
CA VAL A 35 -10.45 1.03 6.38
C VAL A 35 -10.04 0.30 5.10
N LYS A 36 -8.80 -0.22 5.03
CA LYS A 36 -8.30 -0.89 3.81
C LYS A 36 -8.84 -2.31 3.64
N GLY A 37 -9.19 -2.99 4.72
CA GLY A 37 -9.87 -4.28 4.68
C GLY A 37 -11.26 -4.14 4.06
N ALA A 38 -12.06 -3.19 4.55
CA ALA A 38 -13.41 -2.96 4.04
C ALA A 38 -13.43 -2.48 2.57
N LEU A 39 -12.48 -1.63 2.18
CA LEU A 39 -12.47 -1.03 0.83
C LEU A 39 -11.78 -1.88 -0.23
N PHE A 40 -10.71 -2.62 0.12
CA PHE A 40 -9.80 -3.24 -0.85
C PHE A 40 -9.41 -4.68 -0.52
N ASP A 41 -10.04 -5.30 0.48
CA ASP A 41 -9.69 -6.63 0.97
C ASP A 41 -8.18 -6.77 1.28
N CYS A 42 -7.65 -5.77 1.99
CA CYS A 42 -6.22 -5.68 2.30
C CYS A 42 -5.77 -6.72 3.33
N GLN A 43 -4.74 -7.51 2.97
CA GLN A 43 -4.14 -8.53 3.85
C GLN A 43 -3.05 -7.99 4.81
N MET A 44 -2.97 -6.67 5.00
CA MET A 44 -2.05 -6.02 5.95
C MET A 44 -0.59 -6.51 5.85
N CYS A 45 0.02 -6.45 4.67
CA CYS A 45 1.42 -6.85 4.48
C CYS A 45 2.47 -5.82 4.97
N GLY A 46 2.04 -4.67 5.52
CA GLY A 46 2.92 -3.60 6.00
C GLY A 46 3.60 -2.77 4.92
N GLN A 47 3.52 -3.18 3.65
CA GLN A 47 4.16 -2.54 2.50
C GLN A 47 3.14 -2.43 1.35
N CYS A 48 2.20 -1.50 1.52
CA CYS A 48 1.05 -1.35 0.63
C CYS A 48 1.45 -0.82 -0.75
N VAL A 49 0.98 -1.50 -1.81
CA VAL A 49 1.21 -1.12 -3.21
C VAL A 49 -0.08 -0.96 -4.03
N LEU A 50 -1.23 -0.77 -3.36
CA LEU A 50 -2.56 -0.68 -4.00
C LEU A 50 -2.61 0.33 -5.16
N ASN A 51 -1.96 1.49 -4.99
CA ASN A 51 -1.93 2.53 -6.01
C ASN A 51 -1.18 2.09 -7.29
N SER A 52 -0.24 1.14 -7.18
CA SER A 52 0.47 0.56 -8.32
C SER A 52 -0.27 -0.64 -8.90
N THR A 53 -1.11 -1.32 -8.12
CA THR A 53 -1.79 -2.56 -8.53
C THR A 53 -3.27 -2.35 -8.84
N GLY A 54 -3.63 -1.20 -9.40
CA GLY A 54 -5.02 -0.93 -9.83
C GLY A 54 -6.04 -1.04 -8.70
N MET A 55 -5.64 -0.73 -7.46
CA MET A 55 -6.44 -0.88 -6.24
C MET A 55 -6.79 -2.33 -5.84
N ALA A 56 -6.17 -3.33 -6.46
CA ALA A 56 -6.29 -4.73 -6.05
C ALA A 56 -5.12 -5.14 -5.13
N CYS A 57 -5.39 -5.78 -3.99
CA CYS A 57 -4.33 -6.21 -3.08
C CYS A 57 -3.59 -7.46 -3.64
N PRO A 58 -2.29 -7.39 -3.99
CA PRO A 58 -1.56 -8.53 -4.55
C PRO A 58 -1.43 -9.71 -3.58
N MET A 59 -1.62 -9.46 -2.28
CA MET A 59 -1.57 -10.48 -1.24
C MET A 59 -2.79 -11.40 -1.23
N ASN A 60 -3.86 -11.05 -1.97
CA ASN A 60 -5.00 -11.95 -2.19
C ASN A 60 -4.65 -13.07 -3.18
N CYS A 61 -3.52 -12.99 -3.88
CA CYS A 61 -3.05 -14.07 -4.72
C CYS A 61 -2.53 -15.23 -3.84
N PRO A 62 -2.95 -16.49 -4.07
CA PRO A 62 -2.43 -17.65 -3.32
C PRO A 62 -0.91 -17.80 -3.41
N LYS A 63 -0.31 -17.32 -4.50
CA LYS A 63 1.15 -17.32 -4.70
C LYS A 63 1.86 -16.12 -4.06
N THR A 64 1.11 -15.17 -3.47
CA THR A 64 1.63 -13.94 -2.82
C THR A 64 2.57 -13.10 -3.68
N ILE A 65 2.43 -13.17 -5.01
CA ILE A 65 3.29 -12.47 -5.96
C ILE A 65 2.94 -10.98 -6.05
N ARG A 66 3.94 -10.12 -5.78
CA ARG A 66 3.77 -8.65 -5.84
C ARG A 66 3.89 -8.08 -7.26
N ASN A 67 4.46 -8.84 -8.19
CA ASN A 67 4.55 -8.49 -9.61
C ASN A 67 3.91 -9.62 -10.41
N GLY A 68 3.09 -9.30 -11.41
CA GLY A 68 2.38 -10.30 -12.18
C GLY A 68 2.11 -9.87 -13.62
N PRO A 69 1.29 -10.64 -14.34
CA PRO A 69 0.67 -11.91 -13.93
C PRO A 69 1.68 -13.05 -13.77
N CYS A 70 1.33 -14.11 -13.01
CA CYS A 70 2.19 -15.29 -12.80
C CYS A 70 2.20 -16.29 -13.98
N GLY A 71 1.65 -15.94 -15.14
CA GLY A 71 1.45 -16.86 -16.26
C GLY A 71 0.30 -17.88 -16.09
N GLY A 72 -0.09 -18.20 -14.85
CA GLY A 72 -1.18 -19.14 -14.54
C GLY A 72 -2.59 -18.50 -14.54
N VAL A 73 -2.87 -17.58 -15.45
CA VAL A 73 -4.23 -17.01 -15.56
C VAL A 73 -5.03 -17.89 -16.53
N ARG A 74 -6.17 -18.42 -16.08
CA ARG A 74 -7.05 -19.24 -16.93
C ARG A 74 -7.66 -18.39 -18.04
N PRO A 75 -8.06 -18.96 -19.19
CA PRO A 75 -8.67 -18.21 -20.30
C PRO A 75 -9.92 -17.42 -19.91
N ASN A 76 -10.63 -17.85 -18.86
CA ASN A 76 -11.81 -17.16 -18.30
C ASN A 76 -11.44 -16.07 -17.26
N GLY A 77 -10.17 -15.69 -17.13
CA GLY A 77 -9.68 -14.66 -16.21
C GLY A 77 -9.58 -15.10 -14.74
N ARG A 78 -9.68 -16.40 -14.46
CA ARG A 78 -9.64 -16.96 -13.11
C ARG A 78 -8.24 -17.44 -12.71
N CYS A 79 -8.03 -17.66 -11.41
CA CYS A 79 -6.76 -18.16 -10.90
C CYS A 79 -6.52 -19.63 -11.27
N GLU A 80 -5.28 -20.00 -11.58
CA GLU A 80 -4.86 -21.40 -11.75
C GLU A 80 -5.06 -22.23 -10.48
N VAL A 81 -4.62 -21.70 -9.34
CA VAL A 81 -4.58 -22.41 -8.03
C VAL A 81 -5.97 -22.53 -7.42
N THR A 82 -6.78 -21.48 -7.53
CA THR A 82 -8.14 -21.44 -6.97
C THR A 82 -9.12 -21.08 -8.09
N PRO A 83 -9.69 -22.07 -8.80
CA PRO A 83 -10.55 -21.83 -9.97
C PRO A 83 -11.79 -20.99 -9.70
N GLU A 84 -12.22 -20.88 -8.45
CA GLU A 84 -13.44 -20.18 -8.02
C GLU A 84 -13.20 -18.68 -7.91
N MET A 85 -11.94 -18.25 -7.68
CA MET A 85 -11.59 -16.84 -7.54
C MET A 85 -11.18 -16.22 -8.87
N ARG A 86 -11.44 -14.91 -8.99
CA ARG A 86 -10.91 -14.10 -10.09
C ARG A 86 -9.42 -13.86 -9.89
N CYS A 87 -8.64 -13.85 -10.97
CA CYS A 87 -7.23 -13.57 -10.84
C CYS A 87 -7.01 -12.12 -10.38
N VAL A 88 -6.27 -11.94 -9.27
CA VAL A 88 -5.95 -10.62 -8.71
C VAL A 88 -5.29 -9.70 -9.75
N TRP A 89 -4.43 -10.24 -10.63
CA TRP A 89 -3.76 -9.45 -11.66
C TRP A 89 -4.64 -9.08 -12.85
N VAL A 90 -5.70 -9.83 -13.10
CA VAL A 90 -6.75 -9.42 -14.05
C VAL A 90 -7.51 -8.22 -13.49
N GLU A 91 -7.90 -8.28 -12.22
CA GLU A 91 -8.55 -7.14 -11.55
C GLU A 91 -7.61 -5.93 -11.42
N ALA A 92 -6.34 -6.14 -11.06
CA ALA A 92 -5.33 -5.09 -11.01
C ALA A 92 -5.16 -4.40 -12.37
N SER A 93 -5.06 -5.17 -13.46
CA SER A 93 -4.94 -4.61 -14.81
C SER A 93 -6.18 -3.80 -15.21
N ARG A 94 -7.38 -4.33 -14.92
CA ARG A 94 -8.64 -3.63 -15.17
C ARG A 94 -8.77 -2.34 -14.35
N GLY A 95 -8.33 -2.36 -13.09
CA GLY A 95 -8.33 -1.19 -12.22
C GLY A 95 -7.31 -0.15 -12.67
N ALA A 96 -6.10 -0.57 -13.06
CA ALA A 96 -5.05 0.31 -13.55
C ALA A 96 -5.49 1.10 -14.79
N GLN A 97 -6.24 0.48 -15.71
CA GLN A 97 -6.80 1.17 -16.89
C GLN A 97 -7.76 2.32 -16.54
N GLN A 98 -8.32 2.34 -15.33
CA GLN A 98 -9.24 3.38 -14.86
C GLN A 98 -8.52 4.47 -14.03
N LEU A 99 -7.26 4.23 -13.66
CA LEU A 99 -6.47 5.18 -12.88
C LEU A 99 -5.68 6.10 -13.79
N ARG A 100 -5.54 7.36 -13.38
CA ARG A 100 -4.68 8.34 -14.09
C ARG A 100 -3.22 7.91 -14.17
N ASN A 101 -2.75 7.19 -13.15
CA ASN A 101 -1.36 6.72 -13.03
C ASN A 101 -1.29 5.18 -13.17
N GLY A 102 -2.09 4.62 -14.09
CA GLY A 102 -2.22 3.18 -14.32
C GLY A 102 -0.93 2.51 -14.79
N GLU A 103 -0.01 3.25 -15.41
CA GLU A 103 1.28 2.77 -15.89
C GLU A 103 2.17 2.20 -14.77
N ARG A 104 1.92 2.61 -13.52
CA ARG A 104 2.63 2.12 -12.33
C ARG A 104 2.50 0.62 -12.11
N ILE A 105 1.53 -0.04 -12.74
CA ILE A 105 1.38 -1.49 -12.70
C ILE A 105 2.57 -2.24 -13.33
N ALA A 106 3.28 -1.59 -14.26
CA ALA A 106 4.50 -2.13 -14.86
C ALA A 106 5.76 -1.89 -14.00
N HIS A 107 5.67 -1.05 -12.96
CA HIS A 107 6.82 -0.75 -12.12
C HIS A 107 7.10 -1.94 -11.19
N VAL A 108 8.25 -2.57 -11.40
CA VAL A 108 8.70 -3.71 -10.60
C VAL A 108 8.81 -3.30 -9.13
N GLN A 109 8.05 -3.99 -8.29
CA GLN A 109 8.08 -3.83 -6.84
C GLN A 109 9.02 -4.87 -6.22
N PHE A 110 9.72 -4.51 -5.15
CA PHE A 110 10.51 -5.47 -4.39
C PHE A 110 9.64 -6.57 -3.77
N ALA A 111 10.23 -7.70 -3.39
CA ALA A 111 9.53 -8.73 -2.64
C ALA A 111 8.98 -8.18 -1.32
N VAL A 112 7.87 -8.77 -0.85
CA VAL A 112 7.29 -8.40 0.45
C VAL A 112 8.15 -8.92 1.59
N ASP A 113 8.44 -8.06 2.57
CA ASP A 113 9.05 -8.48 3.81
C ASP A 113 7.97 -9.04 4.75
N SER A 114 7.96 -10.36 4.95
CA SER A 114 6.98 -11.05 5.77
C SER A 114 7.01 -10.63 7.24
N ARG A 115 8.14 -10.09 7.73
CA ARG A 115 8.29 -9.58 9.10
C ARG A 115 7.43 -8.34 9.37
N LEU A 116 7.01 -7.64 8.31
CA LEU A 116 6.16 -6.44 8.40
C LEU A 116 4.66 -6.76 8.36
N ARG A 117 4.28 -8.04 8.24
CA ARG A 117 2.87 -8.43 8.23
C ARG A 117 2.19 -7.99 9.54
N GLY A 118 1.01 -7.39 9.40
CA GLY A 118 0.23 -6.82 10.49
C GLY A 118 0.60 -5.38 10.85
N ARG A 119 1.73 -4.86 10.37
CA ARG A 119 2.17 -3.47 10.61
C ARG A 119 1.42 -2.49 9.74
N SER A 120 1.32 -1.23 10.19
CA SER A 120 0.73 -0.15 9.41
C SER A 120 1.65 0.30 8.27
N SER A 121 1.13 0.33 7.04
CA SER A 121 1.85 0.92 5.91
C SER A 121 1.81 2.45 5.94
N TRP A 122 0.81 3.06 6.56
CA TRP A 122 0.75 4.52 6.72
C TRP A 122 1.88 5.03 7.62
N ILE A 123 2.17 4.33 8.70
CA ILE A 123 3.30 4.66 9.58
C ILE A 123 4.64 4.45 8.86
N ALA A 124 4.76 3.41 8.02
CA ALA A 124 5.97 3.20 7.21
C ALA A 124 6.23 4.39 6.28
N VAL A 125 5.21 4.81 5.51
CA VAL A 125 5.31 5.98 4.61
C VAL A 125 5.64 7.26 5.37
N ALA A 126 5.01 7.48 6.54
CA ALA A 126 5.31 8.66 7.36
C ALA A 126 6.76 8.69 7.83
N ARG A 127 7.33 7.54 8.23
CA ARG A 127 8.76 7.43 8.60
C ARG A 127 9.67 7.70 7.41
N ASP A 128 9.35 7.15 6.24
CA ASP A 128 10.15 7.34 5.03
C ASP A 128 10.13 8.79 4.55
N ALA A 129 8.98 9.48 4.62
CA ALA A 129 8.86 10.89 4.29
C ALA A 129 9.69 11.78 5.23
N ARG A 130 9.73 11.46 6.53
CA ARG A 130 10.59 12.17 7.50
C ARG A 130 12.06 11.98 7.21
N ARG A 131 12.49 10.74 6.93
CA ARG A 131 13.86 10.44 6.53
C ARG A 131 14.26 11.20 5.28
N ALA A 132 13.42 11.18 4.24
CA ALA A 132 13.69 11.92 3.00
C ALA A 132 13.87 13.43 3.25
N ASN A 133 12.99 14.02 4.07
CA ASN A 133 13.10 15.42 4.46
C ASN A 133 14.40 15.71 5.25
N GLU A 134 14.81 14.82 6.16
CA GLU A 134 16.10 14.92 6.86
C GLU A 134 17.29 14.88 5.87
N PHE A 135 17.26 13.96 4.88
CA PHE A 135 18.29 13.88 3.85
C PHE A 135 18.36 15.15 2.97
N ASP A 136 17.22 15.72 2.57
CA ASP A 136 17.15 16.96 1.78
C ASP A 136 17.66 18.17 2.59
N VAL A 137 17.39 18.21 3.89
CA VAL A 137 17.91 19.23 4.82
C VAL A 137 19.42 19.12 4.98
N VAL A 138 19.99 17.91 5.05
CA VAL A 138 21.44 17.69 5.10
C VAL A 138 22.10 18.08 3.77
N ARG A 139 21.51 17.70 2.63
CA ARG A 139 22.05 18.00 1.29
C ARG A 139 22.00 19.48 0.92
N SER A 140 21.07 20.25 1.47
CA SER A 140 20.99 21.70 1.25
C SER A 140 21.98 22.51 2.10
N GLN A 141 22.61 21.88 3.09
CA GLN A 141 23.63 22.49 3.97
C GLN A 141 25.07 22.12 3.59
N SER A 142 25.26 21.33 2.54
CA SER A 142 26.56 20.87 2.01
C SER A 142 26.90 21.51 0.68
#